data_AF-A0A093ETT1-F1
#
_entry.id   AF-A0A093ETT1-F1
#
_cell.length_a   1.000
_cell.length_b   1.000
_cell.length_c   1.000
_cell.angle_alpha   90.00
_cell.angle_beta   90.00
_cell.angle_gamma   90.00
#
_symmetry.space_group_name_H-M   'P 1'
#
loop_
_entity.id
_entity.type
_entity.pdbx_description
1 polymer ?
#
loop_
_entity_poly.entity_id
_entity_poly.type
_entity_poly.pdbx_seq_one_letter_code
_entity_poly.pdbx_strand_id
1 'polypeptide(L)'
;APFFSAILFAIAVFGPAFGYLLGSVEQSSYDGSLCLAATVALTPRDQQWVGAWWLGLLISSGCLVLTSIPYFFFPRYMLKGEDPNVEAGMLRKMEKGVAEETSLLEFIKRFPKIFLRLLLNPLFILLVLAQCSFSSVIAGLATFLNKFLEKQYGASSSYANFLIGAVNLPAAALGMLLGGIIMKRFAFSLRAIPRFAVVVLVFSILICLPIFFMGCSTGRIDGIYPPSTLSSQQQVKTPSGCHCSEHIFHPVCGENNVEYISPCFAGCTNSTANSSSPKQVIYKNCSLIPAGNGLSSAKMGSCPLSCSHMLLPAIFLISFAALVACLSHNPLYMMVLRVVNQDEKSFAIGVQFLLMRLLAWCQLEVPPPDTASPCSSPDRYLGLQVGYKVVGTILLAIIGWKVKRSKEYNVQEKAAGLV
;
A
#
# COMPACT_ATOMS: atom_id res chain seq x y z
N ALA A 1 4.56 -20.23 19.89
CA ALA A 1 5.10 -18.91 19.49
C ALA A 1 4.73 -18.50 18.05
N PRO A 2 5.02 -19.25 16.97
CA PRO A 2 4.87 -18.76 15.59
C PRO A 2 3.42 -18.41 15.20
N PHE A 3 2.47 -19.24 15.64
CA PHE A 3 1.05 -19.03 15.38
C PHE A 3 0.48 -17.80 16.10
N PHE A 4 0.96 -17.51 17.31
CA PHE A 4 0.54 -16.33 18.06
C PHE A 4 1.04 -15.05 17.37
N SER A 5 2.30 -15.01 16.94
CA SER A 5 2.82 -13.90 16.13
C SER A 5 2.04 -13.72 14.83
N ALA A 6 1.66 -14.82 14.17
CA ALA A 6 0.85 -14.76 12.95
C ALA A 6 -0.55 -14.16 13.17
N ILE A 7 -1.20 -14.51 14.29
CA ILE A 7 -2.48 -13.90 14.68
C ILE A 7 -2.30 -12.40 14.93
N LEU A 8 -1.26 -12.00 15.67
CA LEU A 8 -1.00 -10.59 15.95
C LEU A 8 -0.79 -9.77 14.66
N PHE A 9 0.01 -10.27 13.72
CA PHE A 9 0.22 -9.60 12.43
C PHE A 9 -1.05 -9.56 11.57
N ALA A 10 -1.86 -10.63 11.57
CA ALA A 10 -3.13 -10.65 10.86
C ALA A 10 -4.12 -9.63 11.46
N ILE A 11 -4.21 -9.53 12.78
CA ILE A 11 -5.05 -8.52 13.48
C ILE A 11 -4.59 -7.11 13.12
N ALA A 12 -3.28 -6.86 13.09
CA ALA A 12 -2.73 -5.54 12.77
C ALA A 12 -3.13 -5.05 11.37
N VAL A 13 -3.42 -5.94 10.42
CA VAL A 13 -3.81 -5.61 9.04
C VAL A 13 -5.26 -5.16 8.93
N PHE A 14 -6.12 -5.56 9.87
CA PHE A 14 -7.48 -5.05 9.92
C PHE A 14 -7.53 -3.55 10.21
N GLY A 15 -6.55 -2.99 10.94
CA GLY A 15 -6.46 -1.55 11.19
C GLY A 15 -6.47 -0.73 9.90
N PRO A 16 -5.48 -0.92 8.99
CA PRO A 16 -5.52 -0.32 7.66
C PRO A 16 -6.80 -0.63 6.89
N ALA A 17 -7.32 -1.86 6.96
CA ALA A 17 -8.54 -2.24 6.24
C ALA A 17 -9.75 -1.39 6.65
N PHE A 18 -9.97 -1.21 7.96
CA PHE A 18 -10.98 -0.30 8.48
C PHE A 18 -10.71 1.15 8.05
N GLY A 19 -9.45 1.58 8.01
CA GLY A 19 -9.08 2.91 7.49
C GLY A 19 -9.51 3.14 6.04
N TYR A 20 -9.24 2.20 5.14
CA TYR A 20 -9.69 2.29 3.73
C TYR A 20 -11.21 2.24 3.59
N LEU A 21 -11.90 1.44 4.41
CA LEU A 21 -13.36 1.36 4.41
C LEU A 21 -14.01 2.65 4.93
N LEU A 22 -13.51 3.21 6.03
CA LEU A 22 -13.95 4.51 6.55
C LEU A 22 -13.69 5.61 5.53
N GLY A 23 -12.49 5.64 4.93
CA GLY A 23 -12.17 6.57 3.85
C GLY A 23 -13.10 6.44 2.65
N SER A 24 -13.50 5.22 2.28
CA SER A 24 -14.50 5.00 1.22
C SER A 24 -15.87 5.63 1.56
N VAL A 25 -16.35 5.51 2.79
CA VAL A 25 -17.63 6.07 3.24
C VAL A 25 -17.56 7.60 3.32
N GLU A 26 -16.49 8.15 3.90
CA GLU A 26 -16.25 9.58 4.05
C GLU A 26 -16.13 10.27 2.70
N GLN A 27 -15.50 9.60 1.74
CA GLN A 27 -15.35 10.08 0.38
C GLN A 27 -16.59 9.81 -0.49
N SER A 28 -17.53 8.98 -0.03
CA SER A 28 -18.86 8.83 -0.65
C SER A 28 -19.88 9.81 -0.10
N SER A 29 -19.61 10.44 1.05
CA SER A 29 -20.47 11.43 1.69
C SER A 29 -20.02 12.85 1.30
N TYR A 30 -20.94 13.68 0.79
CA TYR A 30 -20.64 15.05 0.40
C TYR A 30 -20.44 15.92 1.64
N ASP A 31 -19.37 16.72 1.70
CA ASP A 31 -19.21 17.71 2.75
C ASP A 31 -20.15 18.90 2.50
N GLY A 32 -21.35 18.84 3.10
CA GLY A 32 -22.35 19.91 3.06
C GLY A 32 -22.01 21.12 3.93
N SER A 33 -20.82 21.20 4.53
CA SER A 33 -20.42 22.30 5.43
C SER A 33 -20.09 23.61 4.72
N LEU A 34 -20.01 23.63 3.40
CA LEU A 34 -19.96 24.87 2.62
C LEU A 34 -21.41 25.27 2.25
N CYS A 35 -21.96 26.26 2.97
CA CYS A 35 -23.30 26.86 2.74
C CYS A 35 -23.57 27.36 1.28
N LEU A 36 -22.63 27.19 0.35
CA LEU A 36 -22.69 27.63 -1.04
C LEU A 36 -23.29 26.58 -2.02
N ALA A 37 -23.54 25.34 -1.57
CA ALA A 37 -23.82 24.20 -2.46
C ALA A 37 -25.29 23.77 -2.58
N ALA A 38 -26.27 24.57 -2.13
CA ALA A 38 -27.69 24.24 -2.29
C ALA A 38 -28.17 24.25 -3.77
N THR A 39 -27.30 24.60 -4.73
CA THR A 39 -27.67 24.79 -6.14
C THR A 39 -27.04 23.80 -7.13
N VAL A 40 -26.10 22.92 -6.72
CA VAL A 40 -25.41 22.00 -7.65
C VAL A 40 -25.29 20.59 -7.08
N ALA A 41 -25.96 19.62 -7.73
CA ALA A 41 -25.93 18.21 -7.36
C ALA A 41 -24.64 17.52 -7.87
N LEU A 42 -23.55 17.66 -7.11
CA LEU A 42 -22.25 17.04 -7.41
C LEU A 42 -22.26 15.53 -7.15
N THR A 43 -21.47 14.77 -7.92
CA THR A 43 -21.31 13.31 -7.80
C THR A 43 -19.90 12.94 -7.31
N PRO A 44 -19.70 11.76 -6.68
CA PRO A 44 -18.35 11.29 -6.27
C PRO A 44 -17.36 11.04 -7.42
N ARG A 45 -17.79 11.21 -8.68
CA ARG A 45 -16.92 11.17 -9.87
C ARG A 45 -16.44 12.56 -10.30
N ASP A 46 -17.06 13.61 -9.78
CA ASP A 46 -16.70 14.99 -10.10
C ASP A 46 -15.45 15.40 -9.33
N GLN A 47 -14.51 16.09 -9.99
CA GLN A 47 -13.25 16.49 -9.35
C GLN A 47 -13.41 17.57 -8.27
N GLN A 48 -14.56 18.25 -8.22
CA GLN A 48 -14.90 19.22 -7.16
C GLN A 48 -15.44 18.55 -5.90
N TRP A 49 -15.58 17.22 -5.89
CA TRP A 49 -16.04 16.47 -4.74
C TRP A 49 -14.95 16.41 -3.66
N VAL A 50 -15.19 17.14 -2.57
CA VAL A 50 -14.40 17.01 -1.34
C VAL A 50 -15.21 16.18 -0.35
N GLY A 51 -14.72 14.97 -0.07
CA GLY A 51 -15.30 14.10 0.96
C GLY A 51 -15.01 14.62 2.36
N ALA A 52 -15.79 14.20 3.34
CA ALA A 52 -15.66 14.60 4.74
C ALA A 52 -14.47 13.91 5.45
N TRP A 53 -13.25 14.12 4.97
CA TRP A 53 -12.01 13.49 5.43
C TRP A 53 -11.68 13.72 6.92
N TRP A 54 -12.21 14.80 7.49
CA TRP A 54 -12.03 15.15 8.90
C TRP A 54 -12.78 14.19 9.84
N LEU A 55 -13.84 13.52 9.35
CA LEU A 55 -14.67 12.64 10.16
C LEU A 55 -13.88 11.40 10.62
N GLY A 56 -13.02 10.85 9.76
CA GLY A 56 -12.19 9.69 10.09
C GLY A 56 -11.19 9.96 11.20
N LEU A 57 -10.67 11.18 11.28
CA LEU A 57 -9.79 11.61 12.38
C LEU A 57 -10.53 11.65 13.71
N LEU A 58 -11.77 12.13 13.73
CA LEU A 58 -12.60 12.16 14.94
C LEU A 58 -12.99 10.76 15.39
N ILE A 59 -13.41 9.89 14.46
CA ILE A 59 -13.78 8.50 14.76
C ILE A 59 -12.57 7.74 15.30
N SER A 60 -11.42 7.82 14.63
CA SER A 60 -10.20 7.14 15.05
C SER A 60 -9.69 7.64 16.41
N SER A 61 -9.70 8.96 16.66
CA SER A 61 -9.35 9.54 17.95
C SER A 61 -10.28 9.07 19.07
N GLY A 62 -11.60 9.06 18.83
CA GLY A 62 -12.58 8.55 19.79
C GLY A 62 -12.36 7.07 20.14
N CYS A 63 -12.11 6.22 19.14
CA CYS A 63 -11.78 4.81 19.33
C CYS A 63 -10.48 4.62 20.13
N LEU A 64 -9.45 5.45 19.89
CA LEU A 64 -8.21 5.39 20.67
C LEU A 64 -8.43 5.77 22.13
N VAL A 65 -9.22 6.80 22.41
CA VAL A 65 -9.59 7.17 23.79
C VAL A 65 -10.35 6.02 24.46
N LEU A 66 -11.35 5.45 23.79
CA LEU A 66 -12.12 4.32 24.33
C LEU A 66 -11.27 3.09 24.61
N THR A 67 -10.35 2.74 23.70
CA THR A 67 -9.44 1.61 23.89
C THR A 67 -8.39 1.87 24.97
N SER A 68 -8.02 3.12 25.26
CA SER A 68 -7.10 3.47 26.34
C SER A 68 -7.69 3.24 27.75
N ILE A 69 -9.01 3.36 27.92
CA ILE A 69 -9.69 3.23 29.22
C ILE A 69 -9.41 1.87 29.87
N PRO A 70 -9.61 0.71 29.19
CA PRO A 70 -9.24 -0.60 29.72
C PRO A 70 -7.77 -0.72 30.13
N TYR A 71 -6.84 -0.10 29.39
CA TYR A 71 -5.41 -0.16 29.71
C TYR A 71 -5.07 0.50 31.06
N PHE A 72 -5.84 1.50 31.50
CA PHE A 72 -5.66 2.08 32.84
C PHE A 72 -6.03 1.12 33.98
N PHE A 73 -6.89 0.13 33.72
CA PHE A 73 -7.29 -0.88 34.70
C PHE A 73 -6.38 -2.12 34.68
N PHE A 74 -5.44 -2.22 33.74
CA PHE A 74 -4.48 -3.32 33.75
C PHE A 74 -3.46 -3.14 34.90
N PRO A 75 -3.24 -4.16 35.73
CA PRO A 75 -2.23 -4.09 36.78
C PRO A 75 -0.85 -3.86 36.14
N ARG A 76 -0.03 -3.01 36.78
CA ARG A 76 1.33 -2.66 36.32
C ARG A 76 2.24 -3.88 36.09
N TYR A 77 1.86 -5.03 36.65
CA TYR A 77 2.62 -6.27 36.61
C TYR A 77 1.65 -7.43 36.43
N MET A 78 1.86 -8.21 35.37
CA MET A 78 1.27 -9.54 35.27
C MET A 78 2.15 -10.50 36.08
N LEU A 79 1.76 -10.75 37.34
CA LEU A 79 2.32 -11.85 38.13
C LEU A 79 1.93 -13.14 37.43
N LYS A 80 2.90 -13.77 36.79
CA LYS A 80 2.75 -15.09 36.21
C LYS A 80 2.72 -16.07 37.41
N GLY A 81 1.53 -16.56 37.77
CA GLY A 81 1.39 -17.60 38.80
C GLY A 81 2.30 -18.80 38.48
N GLU A 82 2.92 -19.48 39.43
CA GLU A 82 2.58 -19.64 40.85
C GLU A 82 3.87 -20.08 41.59
N ASP A 83 4.34 -19.32 42.59
CA ASP A 83 5.24 -19.77 43.67
C ASP A 83 5.57 -18.58 44.63
N PRO A 84 5.20 -18.64 45.92
CA PRO A 84 5.47 -17.55 46.89
C PRO A 84 6.98 -17.30 47.12
N ASN A 85 7.84 -18.27 46.79
CA ASN A 85 9.30 -18.13 46.86
C ASN A 85 9.88 -17.32 45.67
N VAL A 86 9.17 -17.28 44.54
CA VAL A 86 9.52 -16.48 43.35
C VAL A 86 9.10 -15.02 43.54
N GLU A 87 8.05 -14.77 44.32
CA GLU A 87 7.53 -13.43 44.65
C GLU A 87 8.54 -12.62 45.50
N ALA A 88 9.07 -13.23 46.57
CA ALA A 88 10.16 -12.64 47.37
C ALA A 88 11.45 -12.46 46.55
N GLY A 89 11.71 -13.37 45.60
CA GLY A 89 12.82 -13.27 44.65
C GLY A 89 12.67 -12.14 43.63
N MET A 90 11.44 -11.86 43.17
CA MET A 90 11.12 -10.77 42.25
C MET A 90 11.14 -9.40 42.93
N LEU A 91 10.68 -9.29 44.18
CA LEU A 91 10.83 -8.05 44.96
C LEU A 91 12.30 -7.68 45.17
N ARG A 92 13.17 -8.66 45.50
CA ARG A 92 14.63 -8.44 45.54
C ARG A 92 15.23 -8.09 44.17
N LYS A 93 14.61 -8.54 43.08
CA LYS A 93 14.98 -8.18 41.70
C LYS A 93 14.56 -6.73 41.38
N MET A 94 13.47 -6.25 41.97
CA MET A 94 12.98 -4.87 41.87
C MET A 94 13.86 -3.88 42.64
N GLU A 95 14.33 -4.21 43.84
CA GLU A 95 15.34 -3.39 44.55
C GLU A 95 16.65 -3.26 43.75
N LYS A 96 17.02 -4.31 43.00
CA LYS A 96 18.12 -4.26 42.02
C LYS A 96 17.79 -3.44 40.77
N GLY A 97 16.53 -3.38 40.35
CA GLY A 97 16.05 -2.58 39.21
C GLY A 97 16.07 -1.06 39.47
N VAL A 98 15.99 -0.62 40.72
CA VAL A 98 16.18 0.79 41.09
C VAL A 98 17.67 1.14 41.20
N ALA A 99 18.53 0.17 41.55
CA ALA A 99 19.98 0.29 41.43
C ALA A 99 20.48 0.20 39.97
N GLU A 100 19.58 0.04 38.99
CA GLU A 100 19.84 -0.19 37.56
C GLU A 100 20.07 1.11 36.75
N GLU A 101 20.07 2.29 37.38
CA GLU A 101 20.49 3.53 36.69
C GLU A 101 21.97 3.52 36.26
N THR A 102 22.82 2.75 36.94
CA THR A 102 24.19 2.41 36.45
C THR A 102 24.15 1.51 35.20
N SER A 103 23.10 0.73 35.03
CA SER A 103 22.89 -0.16 33.88
C SER A 103 22.48 0.59 32.61
N LEU A 104 21.77 1.72 32.70
CA LEU A 104 21.46 2.52 31.50
C LEU A 104 22.72 3.11 30.87
N LEU A 105 23.67 3.56 31.69
CA LEU A 105 24.94 4.10 31.21
C LEU A 105 25.85 2.97 30.68
N GLU A 106 25.80 1.79 31.30
CA GLU A 106 26.48 0.59 30.80
C GLU A 106 25.82 0.02 29.53
N PHE A 107 24.50 0.12 29.42
CA PHE A 107 23.70 -0.24 28.25
C PHE A 107 23.99 0.73 27.10
N ILE A 108 24.05 2.05 27.34
CA ILE A 108 24.44 3.06 26.34
C ILE A 108 25.87 2.80 25.84
N LYS A 109 26.80 2.39 26.71
CA LYS A 109 28.16 2.01 26.30
C LYS A 109 28.20 0.68 25.53
N ARG A 110 27.36 -0.30 25.90
CA ARG A 110 27.28 -1.60 25.22
C ARG A 110 26.46 -1.55 23.92
N PHE A 111 25.54 -0.60 23.80
CA PHE A 111 24.61 -0.41 22.68
C PHE A 111 25.34 -0.33 21.33
N PRO A 112 26.31 0.58 21.10
CA PRO A 112 26.95 0.69 19.80
C PRO A 112 27.71 -0.60 19.44
N LYS A 113 28.27 -1.31 20.43
CA LYS A 113 28.97 -2.57 20.20
C LYS A 113 28.02 -3.68 19.76
N ILE A 114 26.86 -3.82 20.41
CA ILE A 114 25.83 -4.81 20.05
C ILE A 114 25.20 -4.44 18.70
N PHE A 115 24.89 -3.17 18.50
CA PHE A 115 24.36 -2.63 17.25
C PHE A 115 25.30 -2.91 16.07
N LEU A 116 26.58 -2.56 16.18
CA LEU A 116 27.59 -2.85 15.15
C LEU A 116 27.74 -4.36 14.95
N ARG A 117 27.83 -5.16 16.01
CA ARG A 117 27.89 -6.63 15.87
C ARG A 117 26.73 -7.18 15.06
N LEU A 118 25.52 -6.67 15.30
CA LEU A 118 24.31 -7.10 14.59
C LEU A 118 24.34 -6.65 13.13
N LEU A 119 24.79 -5.42 12.85
CA LEU A 119 24.97 -4.92 11.48
C LEU A 119 26.10 -5.62 10.71
N LEU A 120 27.16 -6.04 11.42
CA LEU A 120 28.26 -6.81 10.83
C LEU A 120 27.89 -8.28 10.61
N ASN A 121 26.78 -8.78 11.19
CA ASN A 121 26.30 -10.11 10.89
C ASN A 121 25.67 -10.14 9.49
N PRO A 122 26.32 -10.78 8.51
CA PRO A 122 25.88 -10.65 7.13
C PRO A 122 24.59 -11.42 6.84
N LEU A 123 24.20 -12.40 7.66
CA LEU A 123 22.91 -13.07 7.50
C LEU A 123 21.76 -12.22 8.04
N PHE A 124 21.99 -11.51 9.14
CA PHE A 124 21.00 -10.57 9.67
C PHE A 124 20.73 -9.45 8.67
N ILE A 125 21.77 -8.80 8.13
CA ILE A 125 21.60 -7.74 7.12
C ILE A 125 20.90 -8.25 5.86
N LEU A 126 21.28 -9.41 5.32
CA LEU A 126 20.60 -9.97 4.15
C LEU A 126 19.10 -10.21 4.43
N LEU A 127 18.76 -10.71 5.63
CA LEU A 127 17.37 -10.91 6.04
C LEU A 127 16.61 -9.59 6.17
N VAL A 128 17.23 -8.58 6.76
CA VAL A 128 16.65 -7.24 6.87
C VAL A 128 16.42 -6.66 5.47
N LEU A 129 17.40 -6.74 4.57
CA LEU A 129 17.26 -6.25 3.18
C LEU A 129 16.15 -6.99 2.42
N ALA A 130 16.02 -8.31 2.60
CA ALA A 130 14.92 -9.08 2.02
C ALA A 130 13.56 -8.63 2.58
N GLN A 131 13.45 -8.42 3.90
CA GLN A 131 12.23 -7.87 4.52
C GLN A 131 11.94 -6.42 4.09
N CYS A 132 12.97 -5.59 3.89
CA CYS A 132 12.83 -4.24 3.35
C CYS A 132 12.22 -4.29 1.94
N SER A 133 12.75 -5.14 1.05
CA SER A 133 12.21 -5.28 -0.31
C SER A 133 10.73 -5.70 -0.34
N PHE A 134 10.34 -6.62 0.56
CA PHE A 134 8.94 -7.02 0.72
C PHE A 134 8.07 -5.88 1.26
N SER A 135 8.59 -5.11 2.22
CA SER A 135 7.89 -3.96 2.81
C SER A 135 7.71 -2.82 1.80
N SER A 136 8.71 -2.54 0.97
CA SER A 136 8.63 -1.53 -0.10
C SER A 136 7.53 -1.86 -1.11
N VAL A 137 7.32 -3.15 -1.42
CA VAL A 137 6.22 -3.60 -2.29
C VAL A 137 4.86 -3.29 -1.66
N ILE A 138 4.70 -3.53 -0.36
CA ILE A 138 3.45 -3.24 0.36
C ILE A 138 3.22 -1.73 0.44
N ALA A 139 4.27 -0.95 0.76
CA ALA A 139 4.19 0.50 0.83
C ALA A 139 3.79 1.11 -0.52
N GLY A 140 4.45 0.70 -1.61
CA GLY A 140 4.10 1.17 -2.96
C GLY A 140 2.69 0.77 -3.41
N LEU A 141 2.23 -0.42 -3.04
CA LEU A 141 0.83 -0.81 -3.26
C LEU A 141 -0.13 0.07 -2.46
N ALA A 142 0.14 0.30 -1.16
CA ALA A 142 -0.74 1.09 -0.32
C ALA A 142 -0.88 2.54 -0.84
N THR A 143 0.20 3.17 -1.27
CA THR A 143 0.17 4.57 -1.72
C THR A 143 -0.41 4.76 -3.12
N PHE A 144 -0.06 3.88 -4.06
CA PHE A 144 -0.35 4.11 -5.48
C PHE A 144 -1.49 3.26 -6.04
N LEU A 145 -1.89 2.16 -5.38
CA LEU A 145 -2.90 1.25 -5.92
C LEU A 145 -4.25 1.94 -6.13
N ASN A 146 -4.69 2.78 -5.19
CA ASN A 146 -5.92 3.56 -5.36
C ASN A 146 -5.89 4.39 -6.64
N LYS A 147 -4.80 5.14 -6.83
CA LYS A 147 -4.66 6.03 -7.98
C LYS A 147 -4.51 5.26 -9.28
N PHE A 148 -3.86 4.11 -9.22
CA PHE A 148 -3.79 3.17 -10.33
C PHE A 148 -5.19 2.69 -10.74
N LEU A 149 -6.05 2.29 -9.79
CA LEU A 149 -7.42 1.87 -10.09
C LEU A 149 -8.27 3.02 -10.67
N GLU A 150 -8.08 4.24 -10.16
CA GLU A 150 -8.75 5.44 -10.69
C GLU A 150 -8.32 5.73 -12.14
N LYS A 151 -7.01 5.74 -12.41
CA LYS A 151 -6.46 6.17 -13.70
C LYS A 151 -6.53 5.09 -14.79
N GLN A 152 -6.33 3.83 -14.43
CA GLN A 152 -6.27 2.72 -15.40
C GLN A 152 -7.65 2.17 -15.76
N TYR A 153 -8.57 2.14 -14.78
CA TYR A 153 -9.88 1.51 -14.95
C TYR A 153 -11.05 2.49 -14.78
N GLY A 154 -10.79 3.77 -14.46
CA GLY A 154 -11.84 4.78 -14.28
C GLY A 154 -12.69 4.57 -13.03
N ALA A 155 -12.15 3.86 -12.02
CA ALA A 155 -12.85 3.68 -10.75
C ALA A 155 -12.97 5.03 -10.01
N SER A 156 -14.10 5.29 -9.35
CA SER A 156 -14.21 6.41 -8.43
C SER A 156 -13.33 6.17 -7.20
N SER A 157 -12.78 7.22 -6.59
CA SER A 157 -11.88 7.12 -5.42
C SER A 157 -12.49 6.28 -4.28
N SER A 158 -13.77 6.51 -3.97
CA SER A 158 -14.49 5.74 -2.95
C SER A 158 -14.60 4.25 -3.27
N TYR A 159 -14.81 3.91 -4.54
CA TYR A 159 -14.93 2.50 -4.96
C TYR A 159 -13.56 1.81 -4.98
N ALA A 160 -12.49 2.51 -5.37
CA ALA A 160 -11.12 2.00 -5.27
C ALA A 160 -10.74 1.71 -3.80
N ASN A 161 -11.00 2.66 -2.90
CA ASN A 161 -10.80 2.49 -1.46
C ASN A 161 -11.59 1.30 -0.89
N PHE A 162 -12.85 1.15 -1.29
CA PHE A 162 -13.68 0.00 -0.90
C PHE A 162 -13.05 -1.32 -1.34
N LEU A 163 -12.62 -1.43 -2.61
CA LEU A 163 -12.00 -2.64 -3.14
C LEU A 163 -10.69 -3.00 -2.44
N ILE A 164 -9.84 -2.02 -2.11
CA ILE A 164 -8.62 -2.26 -1.35
C ILE A 164 -8.94 -2.73 0.07
N GLY A 165 -9.84 -2.03 0.77
CA GLY A 165 -10.20 -2.32 2.15
C GLY A 165 -10.96 -3.64 2.33
N ALA A 166 -11.86 -3.97 1.41
CA ALA A 166 -12.74 -5.14 1.50
C ALA A 166 -12.14 -6.41 0.87
N VAL A 167 -11.27 -6.28 -0.13
CA VAL A 167 -10.76 -7.44 -0.89
C VAL A 167 -9.27 -7.64 -0.68
N ASN A 168 -8.45 -6.63 -0.97
CA ASN A 168 -6.99 -6.78 -0.98
C ASN A 168 -6.41 -6.99 0.43
N LEU A 169 -6.82 -6.16 1.40
CA LEU A 169 -6.27 -6.23 2.76
C LEU A 169 -6.71 -7.50 3.53
N PRO A 170 -7.98 -7.95 3.47
CA PRO A 170 -8.37 -9.23 4.04
C PRO A 170 -7.64 -10.43 3.40
N ALA A 171 -7.40 -10.39 2.09
CA ALA A 171 -6.61 -11.41 1.40
C ALA A 171 -5.15 -11.47 1.92
N ALA A 172 -4.54 -10.31 2.16
CA ALA A 172 -3.21 -10.23 2.78
C ALA A 172 -3.20 -10.78 4.23
N ALA A 173 -4.20 -10.43 5.04
CA ALA A 173 -4.36 -10.95 6.41
C ALA A 173 -4.50 -12.47 6.43
N LEU A 174 -5.32 -13.02 5.53
CA LEU A 174 -5.47 -14.47 5.35
C LEU A 174 -4.15 -15.13 4.94
N GLY A 175 -3.39 -14.52 4.03
CA GLY A 175 -2.06 -14.98 3.64
C GLY A 175 -1.08 -15.03 4.82
N MET A 176 -1.06 -14.01 5.68
CA MET A 176 -0.25 -14.01 6.89
C MET A 176 -0.64 -15.13 7.85
N LEU A 177 -1.94 -15.30 8.13
CA LEU A 177 -2.44 -16.35 9.00
C LEU A 177 -2.07 -17.75 8.48
N LEU A 178 -2.34 -18.01 7.19
CA LEU A 178 -2.01 -19.27 6.52
C LEU A 178 -0.50 -19.54 6.54
N GLY A 179 0.33 -18.52 6.30
CA GLY A 179 1.79 -18.65 6.39
C GLY A 179 2.27 -19.08 7.79
N GLY A 180 1.64 -18.55 8.83
CA GLY A 180 1.89 -18.97 10.22
C GLY A 180 1.43 -20.39 10.53
N ILE A 181 0.27 -20.80 10.02
CA ILE A 181 -0.26 -22.16 10.18
C ILE A 181 0.62 -23.18 9.46
N ILE A 182 1.01 -22.90 8.21
CA ILE A 182 1.92 -23.74 7.41
C ILE A 182 3.24 -23.91 8.17
N MET A 183 3.82 -22.82 8.66
CA MET A 183 5.07 -22.87 9.41
C MET A 183 4.96 -23.71 10.70
N LYS A 184 3.84 -23.61 11.42
CA LYS A 184 3.59 -24.41 12.63
C LYS A 184 3.40 -25.89 12.28
N ARG A 185 2.63 -26.21 11.24
CA ARG A 185 2.27 -27.59 10.89
C ARG A 185 3.45 -28.37 10.32
N PHE A 186 4.25 -27.74 9.45
CA PHE A 186 5.41 -28.38 8.82
C PHE A 186 6.70 -28.21 9.62
N ALA A 187 6.65 -27.51 10.77
CA ALA A 187 7.78 -27.27 11.66
C ALA A 187 9.07 -26.89 10.89
N PHE A 188 8.99 -25.85 10.05
CA PHE A 188 10.06 -25.53 9.11
C PHE A 188 11.43 -25.39 9.79
N SER A 189 12.43 -26.04 9.21
CA SER A 189 13.83 -25.89 9.60
C SER A 189 14.40 -24.55 9.10
N LEU A 190 15.52 -24.08 9.67
CA LEU A 190 16.14 -22.81 9.28
C LEU A 190 16.51 -22.79 7.79
N ARG A 191 16.81 -23.96 7.21
CA ARG A 191 17.12 -24.14 5.79
C ARG A 191 15.89 -24.18 4.89
N ALA A 192 14.76 -24.63 5.42
CA ALA A 192 13.51 -24.77 4.67
C ALA A 192 12.81 -23.42 4.46
N ILE A 193 12.90 -22.51 5.44
CA ILE A 193 12.26 -21.19 5.41
C ILE A 193 12.61 -20.38 4.14
N PRO A 194 13.90 -20.10 3.82
CA PRO A 194 14.22 -19.27 2.66
C PRO A 194 13.82 -19.94 1.34
N ARG A 195 13.85 -21.28 1.24
CA ARG A 195 13.40 -22.01 0.05
C ARG A 195 11.90 -21.87 -0.16
N PHE A 196 11.13 -22.04 0.90
CA PHE A 196 9.68 -21.85 0.89
C PHE A 196 9.34 -20.42 0.46
N ALA A 197 10.00 -19.42 1.05
CA ALA A 197 9.77 -18.01 0.71
C ALA A 197 10.11 -17.70 -0.76
N VAL A 198 11.21 -18.21 -1.31
CA VAL A 198 11.56 -18.06 -2.73
C VAL A 198 10.47 -18.65 -3.63
N VAL A 199 10.02 -19.89 -3.38
CA VAL A 199 8.98 -20.55 -4.19
C VAL A 199 7.69 -19.74 -4.19
N VAL A 200 7.27 -19.29 -3.01
CA VAL A 200 6.06 -18.48 -2.82
C VAL A 200 6.16 -17.13 -3.56
N LEU A 201 7.29 -16.44 -3.45
CA LEU A 201 7.49 -15.14 -4.11
C LEU A 201 7.59 -15.26 -5.62
N VAL A 202 8.27 -16.30 -6.15
CA VAL A 202 8.31 -16.59 -7.58
C VAL A 202 6.90 -16.82 -8.12
N PHE A 203 6.09 -17.63 -7.43
CA PHE A 203 4.71 -17.86 -7.82
C PHE A 203 3.87 -16.56 -7.76
N SER A 204 4.07 -15.72 -6.74
CA SER A 204 3.44 -14.39 -6.67
C SER A 204 3.85 -13.48 -7.83
N ILE A 205 5.11 -13.51 -8.27
CA ILE A 205 5.58 -12.76 -9.45
C ILE A 205 4.89 -13.27 -10.71
N LEU A 206 4.77 -14.59 -10.89
CA LEU A 206 4.08 -15.19 -12.03
C LEU A 206 2.61 -14.78 -12.08
N ILE A 207 1.91 -14.73 -10.94
CA ILE A 207 0.54 -14.22 -10.85
C ILE A 207 0.46 -12.73 -11.22
N CYS A 208 1.50 -11.93 -10.98
CA CYS A 208 1.49 -10.51 -11.35
C CYS A 208 1.70 -10.26 -12.86
N LEU A 209 2.22 -11.22 -13.63
CA LEU A 209 2.54 -11.02 -15.05
C LEU A 209 1.34 -10.63 -15.93
N PRO A 210 0.15 -11.25 -15.80
CA PRO A 210 -1.02 -10.87 -16.59
C PRO A 210 -1.45 -9.41 -16.39
N ILE A 211 -1.19 -8.82 -15.22
CA ILE A 211 -1.60 -7.43 -14.90
C ILE A 211 -0.96 -6.43 -15.87
N PHE A 212 0.26 -6.68 -16.33
CA PHE A 212 0.94 -5.83 -17.33
C PHE A 212 0.21 -5.81 -18.68
N PHE A 213 -0.52 -6.88 -19.01
CA PHE A 213 -1.29 -6.99 -20.25
C PHE A 213 -2.74 -6.51 -20.08
N MET A 214 -3.22 -6.39 -18.84
CA MET A 214 -4.58 -5.92 -18.51
C MET A 214 -4.65 -4.39 -18.39
N GLY A 215 -3.84 -3.69 -19.19
CA GLY A 215 -3.82 -2.23 -19.25
C GLY A 215 -4.66 -1.67 -20.38
N CYS A 216 -5.20 -0.46 -20.19
CA CYS A 216 -5.89 0.29 -21.22
C CYS A 216 -4.92 1.29 -21.89
N SER A 217 -5.11 1.57 -23.18
CA SER A 217 -4.38 2.68 -23.81
C SER A 217 -4.74 3.99 -23.11
N THR A 218 -3.74 4.85 -22.90
CA THR A 218 -3.94 6.16 -22.28
C THR A 218 -5.04 6.93 -23.03
N GLY A 219 -6.02 7.45 -22.29
CA GLY A 219 -7.12 8.24 -22.86
C GLY A 219 -6.60 9.40 -23.71
N ARG A 220 -7.23 9.64 -24.86
CA ARG A 220 -6.87 10.75 -25.75
C ARG A 220 -7.33 12.06 -25.11
N ILE A 221 -6.38 12.84 -24.63
CA ILE A 221 -6.63 14.19 -24.09
C ILE A 221 -6.14 15.20 -25.13
N ASP A 222 -7.06 16.04 -25.60
CA ASP A 222 -6.73 17.06 -26.61
C ASP A 222 -5.67 18.05 -26.08
N GLY A 223 -4.65 18.33 -26.88
CA GLY A 223 -3.52 19.20 -26.51
C GLY A 223 -2.45 18.62 -25.57
N ILE A 224 -2.65 17.43 -24.99
CA ILE A 224 -1.65 16.78 -24.10
C ILE A 224 -1.14 15.45 -24.67
N TYR A 225 -2.00 14.69 -25.35
CA TYR A 225 -1.64 13.43 -26.04
C TYR A 225 -2.19 13.39 -27.48
N PRO A 226 -1.60 14.15 -28.43
CA PRO A 226 -2.01 14.10 -29.83
C PRO A 226 -1.58 12.77 -30.50
N PRO A 227 -2.23 12.35 -31.60
CA PRO A 227 -1.78 11.20 -32.38
C PRO A 227 -0.38 11.47 -32.94
N SER A 228 0.49 10.44 -32.86
CA SER A 228 1.92 10.46 -33.24
C SER A 228 2.22 10.84 -34.70
N THR A 229 1.22 11.19 -35.49
CA THR A 229 1.33 11.57 -36.91
C THR A 229 1.34 13.08 -37.15
N LEU A 230 1.16 13.91 -36.12
CA LEU A 230 1.19 15.37 -36.24
C LEU A 230 2.34 15.95 -35.42
N SER A 231 3.50 16.03 -36.07
CA SER A 231 4.63 16.86 -35.65
C SER A 231 4.24 18.33 -35.75
N SER A 232 3.69 18.89 -34.67
CA SER A 232 3.73 20.32 -34.40
C SER A 232 3.37 20.53 -32.93
N GLN A 233 4.06 21.48 -32.28
CA GLN A 233 3.68 22.02 -30.98
C GLN A 233 2.23 22.54 -31.07
N GLN A 234 1.24 21.68 -30.87
CA GLN A 234 -0.14 22.10 -30.79
C GLN A 234 -0.41 22.49 -29.34
N GLN A 235 -0.16 23.78 -29.06
CA GLN A 235 -0.87 24.48 -28.01
C GLN A 235 -2.35 24.09 -28.07
N VAL A 236 -2.93 23.83 -26.89
CA VAL A 236 -4.36 23.56 -26.70
C VAL A 236 -5.15 24.52 -27.59
N LYS A 237 -5.84 24.00 -28.62
CA LYS A 237 -6.58 24.85 -29.56
C LYS A 237 -7.73 25.50 -28.81
N THR A 238 -7.56 26.76 -28.43
CA THR A 238 -8.66 27.59 -27.95
C THR A 238 -9.54 27.94 -29.16
N PRO A 239 -10.88 27.88 -29.02
CA PRO A 239 -11.78 28.43 -30.03
C PRO A 239 -11.42 29.90 -30.25
N SER A 240 -11.25 30.32 -31.51
CA SER A 240 -10.98 31.71 -31.86
C SER A 240 -12.08 32.62 -31.30
N GLY A 241 -11.74 33.47 -30.33
CA GLY A 241 -12.68 34.41 -29.69
C GLY A 241 -13.15 34.06 -28.28
N CYS A 242 -12.65 32.97 -27.66
CA CYS A 242 -12.95 32.61 -26.27
C CYS A 242 -11.72 32.70 -25.36
N HIS A 243 -11.76 33.54 -24.33
CA HIS A 243 -10.78 33.53 -23.24
C HIS A 243 -11.16 32.47 -22.20
N CYS A 244 -10.74 31.22 -22.42
CA CYS A 244 -10.92 30.16 -21.44
C CYS A 244 -9.83 30.26 -20.34
N SER A 245 -10.22 30.11 -19.07
CA SER A 245 -9.25 30.03 -17.98
C SER A 245 -8.54 28.67 -18.00
N GLU A 246 -7.21 28.67 -18.07
CA GLU A 246 -6.39 27.45 -18.00
C GLU A 246 -6.37 26.81 -16.60
N HIS A 247 -6.80 27.55 -15.57
CA HIS A 247 -6.80 27.07 -14.18
C HIS A 247 -8.06 26.27 -13.80
N ILE A 248 -9.09 26.25 -14.65
CA ILE A 248 -10.36 25.56 -14.36
C ILE A 248 -10.41 24.24 -15.13
N PHE A 249 -10.27 23.13 -14.39
CA PHE A 249 -10.28 21.77 -14.93
C PHE A 249 -11.65 21.10 -14.71
N HIS A 250 -12.46 21.02 -15.76
CA HIS A 250 -13.78 20.37 -15.76
C HIS A 250 -13.87 19.42 -16.96
N PRO A 251 -13.38 18.18 -16.84
CA PRO A 251 -13.21 17.30 -17.99
C PRO A 251 -14.56 16.97 -18.62
N VAL A 252 -14.60 17.06 -19.95
CA VAL A 252 -15.77 16.65 -20.75
C VAL A 252 -15.33 15.65 -21.81
N CYS A 253 -16.17 14.64 -22.01
CA CYS A 253 -15.98 13.65 -23.06
C CYS A 253 -16.77 14.07 -24.30
N GLY A 254 -16.07 14.36 -25.39
CA GLY A 254 -16.71 14.58 -26.68
C GLY A 254 -17.27 13.29 -27.28
N GLU A 255 -18.24 13.41 -28.17
CA GLU A 255 -18.82 12.26 -28.89
C GLU A 255 -17.79 11.50 -29.76
N ASN A 256 -16.65 12.14 -30.04
CA ASN A 256 -15.45 11.56 -30.67
C ASN A 256 -14.58 10.70 -29.72
N ASN A 257 -15.00 10.47 -28.47
CA ASN A 257 -14.24 9.78 -27.41
C ASN A 257 -12.89 10.47 -27.10
N VAL A 258 -12.83 11.79 -27.26
CA VAL A 258 -11.68 12.61 -26.86
C VAL A 258 -12.05 13.40 -25.60
N GLU A 259 -11.16 13.41 -24.62
CA GLU A 259 -11.32 14.16 -23.38
C GLU A 259 -10.76 15.58 -23.55
N TYR A 260 -11.55 16.58 -23.19
CA TYR A 260 -11.19 17.99 -23.21
C TYR A 260 -11.10 18.55 -21.79
N ILE A 261 -10.16 19.47 -21.57
CA ILE A 261 -9.86 20.08 -20.24
C ILE A 261 -11.08 20.75 -19.62
N SER A 262 -11.90 21.42 -20.45
CA SER A 262 -13.11 22.10 -20.02
C SER A 262 -14.14 22.16 -21.16
N PRO A 263 -15.44 22.39 -20.87
CA PRO A 263 -16.43 22.63 -21.93
C PRO A 263 -16.10 23.86 -22.79
N CYS A 264 -15.36 24.85 -22.24
CA CYS A 264 -14.87 26.01 -22.97
C CYS A 264 -13.77 25.62 -23.97
N PHE A 265 -12.83 24.75 -23.55
CA PHE A 265 -11.81 24.19 -24.45
C PHE A 265 -12.40 23.24 -25.50
N ALA A 266 -13.61 22.70 -25.28
CA ALA A 266 -14.36 21.97 -26.30
C ALA A 266 -15.19 22.91 -27.23
N GLY A 267 -15.30 24.20 -26.90
CA GLY A 267 -16.04 25.19 -27.66
C GLY A 267 -17.56 25.06 -27.58
N CYS A 268 -18.10 24.50 -26.49
CA CYS A 268 -19.54 24.27 -26.31
C CYS A 268 -20.27 25.55 -25.86
N THR A 269 -21.46 25.80 -26.41
CA THR A 269 -22.25 27.02 -26.14
C THR A 269 -23.55 26.78 -25.37
N ASN A 270 -24.13 25.57 -25.46
CA ASN A 270 -25.39 25.22 -24.79
C ASN A 270 -25.18 24.05 -23.83
N SER A 271 -25.95 24.01 -22.75
CA SER A 271 -26.05 22.86 -21.84
C SER A 271 -27.50 22.40 -21.70
N THR A 272 -27.72 21.10 -21.64
CA THR A 272 -29.02 20.50 -21.34
C THR A 272 -28.85 19.56 -20.16
N ALA A 273 -29.57 19.80 -19.07
CA ALA A 273 -29.66 18.88 -17.94
C ALA A 273 -30.92 18.02 -18.09
N ASN A 274 -30.76 16.68 -18.07
CA ASN A 274 -31.91 15.78 -18.16
C ASN A 274 -32.71 15.75 -16.85
N SER A 275 -34.03 15.96 -16.93
CA SER A 275 -34.94 16.05 -15.78
C SER A 275 -35.09 14.75 -14.96
N SER A 276 -34.76 13.59 -15.53
CA SER A 276 -34.78 12.28 -14.87
C SER A 276 -33.46 11.91 -14.16
N SER A 277 -32.37 12.59 -14.49
CA SER A 277 -31.07 12.44 -13.86
C SER A 277 -30.34 13.80 -13.90
N PRO A 278 -30.55 14.70 -12.91
CA PRO A 278 -29.89 16.02 -12.87
C PRO A 278 -28.34 15.95 -12.77
N LYS A 279 -27.77 14.74 -12.80
CA LYS A 279 -26.36 14.37 -12.59
C LYS A 279 -25.55 14.23 -13.89
N GLN A 280 -26.18 14.29 -15.07
CA GLN A 280 -25.48 14.25 -16.36
C GLN A 280 -25.86 15.49 -17.17
N VAL A 281 -24.98 16.50 -17.15
CA VAL A 281 -25.07 17.67 -18.02
C VAL A 281 -24.51 17.30 -19.38
N ILE A 282 -25.32 17.49 -20.43
CA ILE A 282 -24.89 17.32 -21.82
C ILE A 282 -24.66 18.70 -22.41
N TYR A 283 -23.42 18.98 -22.77
CA TYR A 283 -23.03 20.18 -23.51
C TYR A 283 -23.27 19.95 -25.01
N LYS A 284 -23.79 20.96 -25.70
CA LYS A 284 -24.17 20.92 -27.11
C LYS A 284 -23.55 22.09 -27.87
N ASN A 285 -23.46 21.93 -29.18
CA ASN A 285 -22.95 22.93 -30.10
C ASN A 285 -21.48 23.28 -29.78
N CYS A 286 -20.66 22.23 -29.76
CA CYS A 286 -19.23 22.30 -29.49
C CYS A 286 -18.46 22.44 -30.82
N SER A 287 -17.72 23.53 -30.99
CA SER A 287 -17.06 23.88 -32.26
C SER A 287 -15.84 23.01 -32.58
N LEU A 288 -15.19 22.43 -31.58
CA LEU A 288 -13.96 21.63 -31.73
C LEU A 288 -14.23 20.12 -31.80
N ILE A 289 -15.49 19.69 -31.75
CA ILE A 289 -15.91 18.30 -31.85
C ILE A 289 -16.52 18.08 -33.24
N PRO A 290 -15.89 17.29 -34.13
CA PRO A 290 -16.43 17.02 -35.46
C PRO A 290 -17.74 16.24 -35.34
N ALA A 291 -18.84 16.84 -35.80
CA ALA A 291 -20.17 16.24 -35.76
C ALA A 291 -20.30 15.20 -36.88
N GLY A 292 -20.13 13.92 -36.57
CA GLY A 292 -20.37 12.84 -37.54
C GLY A 292 -21.82 12.80 -38.06
N ASN A 293 -22.78 13.20 -37.21
CA ASN A 293 -24.23 13.13 -37.48
C ASN A 293 -25.00 14.45 -37.22
N GLY A 294 -24.31 15.60 -37.23
CA GLY A 294 -24.95 16.92 -37.08
C GLY A 294 -25.25 17.37 -35.63
N LEU A 295 -24.95 16.57 -34.61
CA LEU A 295 -24.92 17.00 -33.21
C LEU A 295 -23.47 16.95 -32.69
N SER A 296 -22.84 18.10 -32.45
CA SER A 296 -21.59 18.16 -31.69
C SER A 296 -21.91 18.26 -30.20
N SER A 297 -21.88 17.12 -29.52
CA SER A 297 -22.20 17.01 -28.10
C SER A 297 -21.02 16.52 -27.26
N ALA A 298 -20.97 16.97 -26.01
CA ALA A 298 -20.02 16.50 -25.01
C ALA A 298 -20.74 16.19 -23.70
N LYS A 299 -20.36 15.09 -23.04
CA LYS A 299 -20.92 14.69 -21.74
C LYS A 299 -19.99 15.14 -20.63
N MET A 300 -20.57 15.56 -19.51
CA MET A 300 -19.82 15.90 -18.30
C MET A 300 -19.13 14.65 -17.73
N GLY A 301 -17.86 14.80 -17.32
CA GLY A 301 -17.01 13.73 -16.82
C GLY A 301 -16.05 13.16 -17.88
N SER A 302 -15.05 12.43 -17.42
CA SER A 302 -14.06 11.77 -18.28
C SER A 302 -14.70 10.70 -19.18
N CYS A 303 -14.09 10.44 -20.34
CA CYS A 303 -14.60 9.43 -21.28
C CYS A 303 -14.66 8.03 -20.65
N PRO A 304 -15.69 7.22 -20.97
CA PRO A 304 -15.77 5.85 -20.51
C PRO A 304 -14.61 5.03 -21.10
N LEU A 305 -13.79 4.48 -20.22
CA LEU A 305 -12.70 3.57 -20.62
C LEU A 305 -13.30 2.21 -21.00
N SER A 306 -12.98 1.72 -22.20
CA SER A 306 -13.42 0.40 -22.68
C SER A 306 -12.97 -0.75 -21.77
N CYS A 307 -11.91 -0.57 -20.97
CA CYS A 307 -11.36 -1.57 -20.06
C CYS A 307 -11.98 -1.58 -18.66
N SER A 308 -13.03 -0.81 -18.38
CA SER A 308 -13.67 -0.80 -17.04
C SER A 308 -14.12 -2.20 -16.56
N HIS A 309 -14.46 -3.10 -17.49
CA HIS A 309 -14.79 -4.50 -17.20
C HIS A 309 -13.61 -5.32 -16.65
N MET A 310 -12.36 -4.91 -16.90
CA MET A 310 -11.15 -5.58 -16.42
C MET A 310 -10.78 -5.24 -14.97
N LEU A 311 -11.46 -4.26 -14.36
CA LEU A 311 -11.20 -3.81 -12.98
C LEU A 311 -11.33 -4.94 -11.95
N LEU A 312 -12.46 -5.67 -11.97
CA LEU A 312 -12.75 -6.74 -11.01
C LEU A 312 -11.78 -7.94 -11.15
N PRO A 313 -11.49 -8.43 -12.38
CA PRO A 313 -10.42 -9.39 -12.58
C PRO A 313 -9.04 -8.91 -12.09
N ALA A 314 -8.68 -7.64 -12.35
CA ALA A 314 -7.38 -7.09 -11.95
C ALA A 314 -7.25 -7.02 -10.42
N ILE A 315 -8.26 -6.52 -9.69
CA ILE A 315 -8.21 -6.47 -8.23
C ILE A 315 -8.19 -7.88 -7.62
N PHE A 316 -8.90 -8.84 -8.19
CA PHE A 316 -8.84 -10.23 -7.76
C PHE A 316 -7.43 -10.80 -7.90
N LEU A 317 -6.79 -10.57 -9.05
CA LEU A 317 -5.44 -11.04 -9.32
C LEU A 317 -4.40 -10.38 -8.38
N ILE A 318 -4.51 -9.06 -8.16
CA ILE A 318 -3.67 -8.30 -7.22
C ILE A 318 -3.84 -8.85 -5.79
N SER A 319 -5.08 -9.06 -5.36
CA SER A 319 -5.40 -9.57 -4.02
C SER A 319 -4.91 -11.01 -3.83
N PHE A 320 -5.05 -11.85 -4.85
CA PHE A 320 -4.52 -13.22 -4.83
C PHE A 320 -2.99 -13.23 -4.80
N ALA A 321 -2.33 -12.39 -5.60
CA ALA A 321 -0.88 -12.24 -5.56
C ALA A 321 -0.38 -11.74 -4.19
N ALA A 322 -1.12 -10.83 -3.55
CA ALA A 322 -0.84 -10.32 -2.21
C ALA A 322 -1.00 -11.42 -1.14
N LEU A 323 -2.09 -12.19 -1.19
CA LEU A 323 -2.31 -13.35 -0.31
C LEU A 323 -1.13 -14.32 -0.40
N VAL A 324 -0.74 -14.70 -1.62
CA VAL A 324 0.38 -15.63 -1.80
C VAL A 324 1.68 -15.02 -1.29
N ALA A 325 1.99 -13.77 -1.62
CA ALA A 325 3.20 -13.10 -1.13
C ALA A 325 3.27 -13.08 0.42
N CYS A 326 2.14 -12.79 1.07
CA CYS A 326 2.00 -12.72 2.52
C CYS A 326 2.19 -14.05 3.24
N LEU A 327 2.08 -15.20 2.56
CA LEU A 327 2.43 -16.52 3.15
C LEU A 327 3.88 -16.59 3.64
N SER A 328 4.78 -15.81 3.02
CA SER A 328 6.20 -15.78 3.36
C SER A 328 6.53 -14.87 4.56
N HIS A 329 5.65 -13.95 4.95
CA HIS A 329 5.97 -12.92 5.95
C HIS A 329 6.29 -13.51 7.32
N ASN A 330 5.42 -14.38 7.85
CA ASN A 330 5.62 -15.04 9.14
C ASN A 330 6.87 -15.93 9.18
N PRO A 331 7.12 -16.82 8.19
CA PRO A 331 8.36 -17.57 8.10
C PRO A 331 9.61 -16.69 8.15
N LEU A 332 9.63 -15.58 7.41
CA LEU A 332 10.77 -14.68 7.37
C LEU A 332 10.97 -13.94 8.70
N TYR A 333 9.90 -13.48 9.35
CA TYR A 333 9.97 -12.89 10.69
C TYR A 333 10.53 -13.89 11.72
N MET A 334 10.02 -15.12 11.71
CA MET A 334 10.51 -16.18 12.58
C MET A 334 11.96 -16.59 12.29
N MET A 335 12.44 -16.43 11.05
CA MET A 335 13.84 -16.65 10.70
C MET A 335 14.75 -15.62 11.39
N VAL A 336 14.37 -14.35 11.44
CA VAL A 336 15.13 -13.31 12.17
C VAL A 336 15.25 -13.69 13.64
N LEU A 337 14.14 -14.11 14.27
CA LEU A 337 14.13 -14.55 15.66
C LEU A 337 14.96 -15.81 15.93
N ARG A 338 15.30 -16.60 14.90
CA ARG A 338 16.12 -17.81 15.04
C ARG A 338 17.61 -17.57 14.74
N VAL A 339 17.94 -16.48 14.05
CA VAL A 339 19.33 -16.10 13.71
C VAL A 339 19.99 -15.31 14.84
N VAL A 340 19.21 -14.70 15.73
CA VAL A 340 19.68 -13.87 16.83
C VAL A 340 19.62 -14.63 18.16
N ASN A 341 20.61 -14.42 19.01
CA ASN A 341 20.67 -14.97 20.36
C ASN A 341 19.46 -14.54 21.20
N GLN A 342 19.00 -15.40 22.13
CA GLN A 342 17.80 -15.17 22.93
C GLN A 342 17.79 -13.82 23.66
N ASP A 343 18.93 -13.41 24.20
CA ASP A 343 19.08 -12.17 24.99
C ASP A 343 19.05 -10.90 24.12
N GLU A 344 19.32 -11.02 22.82
CA GLU A 344 19.42 -9.89 21.88
C GLU A 344 18.19 -9.77 20.95
N LYS A 345 17.15 -10.63 21.12
CA LYS A 345 15.99 -10.68 20.21
C LYS A 345 15.20 -9.38 20.13
N SER A 346 14.78 -8.84 21.26
CA SER A 346 13.98 -7.60 21.31
C SER A 346 14.76 -6.42 20.72
N PHE A 347 16.07 -6.37 21.00
CA PHE A 347 16.97 -5.38 20.43
C PHE A 347 17.06 -5.51 18.90
N ALA A 348 17.27 -6.73 18.39
CA ALA A 348 17.39 -6.98 16.96
C ALA A 348 16.09 -6.69 16.20
N ILE A 349 14.92 -6.97 16.79
CA ILE A 349 13.62 -6.59 16.22
C ILE A 349 13.51 -5.06 16.13
N GLY A 350 13.92 -4.33 17.17
CA GLY A 350 13.96 -2.88 17.17
C GLY A 350 14.85 -2.32 16.05
N VAL A 351 16.07 -2.85 15.91
CA VAL A 351 17.00 -2.48 14.83
C VAL A 351 16.44 -2.84 13.46
N GLN A 352 15.81 -4.01 13.31
CA GLN A 352 15.15 -4.41 12.07
C GLN A 352 14.07 -3.40 11.69
N PHE A 353 13.16 -3.02 12.60
CA PHE A 353 12.13 -2.02 12.31
C PHE A 353 12.70 -0.64 12.00
N LEU A 354 13.77 -0.22 12.70
CA LEU A 354 14.46 1.03 12.41
C LEU A 354 15.03 1.01 10.98
N LEU A 355 15.76 -0.04 10.62
CA LEU A 355 16.33 -0.19 9.27
C LEU A 355 15.25 -0.31 8.20
N MET A 356 14.15 -1.02 8.48
CA MET A 356 13.01 -1.10 7.57
C MET A 356 12.41 0.29 7.33
N ARG A 357 12.23 1.11 8.37
CA ARG A 357 11.71 2.48 8.20
C ARG A 357 12.66 3.36 7.41
N LEU A 358 13.97 3.30 7.68
CA LEU A 358 14.97 4.11 6.97
C LEU A 358 15.11 3.70 5.51
N LEU A 359 15.22 2.39 5.23
CA LEU A 359 15.51 1.89 3.89
C LEU A 359 14.27 1.78 3.00
N ALA A 360 13.10 1.41 3.55
CA ALA A 360 11.89 1.25 2.73
C ALA A 360 11.39 2.60 2.19
N TRP A 361 11.49 3.68 2.98
CA TRP A 361 11.12 5.01 2.52
C TRP A 361 12.14 5.61 1.56
N CYS A 362 13.44 5.48 1.83
CA CYS A 362 14.47 5.90 0.87
C CYS A 362 14.35 5.21 -0.49
N GLN A 363 13.91 3.95 -0.53
CA GLN A 363 13.69 3.26 -1.81
C GLN A 363 12.48 3.80 -2.58
N LEU A 364 11.46 4.34 -1.89
CA LEU A 364 10.33 5.00 -2.52
C LEU A 364 10.70 6.37 -3.13
N GLU A 365 11.79 6.97 -2.65
CA GLU A 365 12.19 8.36 -2.92
C GLU A 365 13.24 8.49 -4.03
N VAL A 366 13.37 7.48 -4.89
CA VAL A 366 14.16 7.58 -6.14
C VAL A 366 13.23 7.83 -7.34
N PRO A 367 12.72 9.05 -7.58
CA PRO A 367 12.55 9.51 -8.94
C PRO A 367 13.93 9.92 -9.47
N PRO A 368 14.30 9.56 -10.71
CA PRO A 368 15.47 10.19 -11.33
C PRO A 368 15.27 11.72 -11.38
N PRO A 369 16.34 12.50 -11.20
CA PRO A 369 16.27 13.93 -11.43
C PRO A 369 16.00 14.16 -12.91
N ASP A 370 15.22 15.21 -13.19
CA ASP A 370 15.02 15.78 -14.52
C ASP A 370 14.14 14.99 -15.47
N THR A 371 12.83 14.94 -15.18
CA THR A 371 11.81 15.26 -16.21
C THR A 371 10.51 15.57 -15.48
N ALA A 372 10.17 16.86 -15.43
CA ALA A 372 8.84 17.31 -15.05
C ALA A 372 7.84 16.78 -16.09
N SER A 373 7.25 15.63 -15.80
CA SER A 373 6.00 15.18 -16.42
C SER A 373 5.11 14.63 -15.30
N PRO A 374 3.97 15.26 -14.99
CA PRO A 374 3.09 14.85 -13.89
C PRO A 374 2.28 13.56 -14.18
N CYS A 375 2.69 12.76 -15.16
CA CYS A 375 2.04 11.52 -15.57
C CYS A 375 3.07 10.39 -15.72
N SER A 376 3.58 9.92 -14.60
CA SER A 376 4.23 8.60 -14.49
C SER A 376 3.28 7.50 -15.00
N SER A 377 3.68 6.80 -16.04
CA SER A 377 2.87 5.72 -16.63
C SER A 377 2.57 4.62 -15.59
N PRO A 378 1.31 4.13 -15.51
CA PRO A 378 0.91 3.04 -14.61
C PRO A 378 1.84 1.83 -14.65
N ASP A 379 2.40 1.54 -15.83
CA ASP A 379 3.30 0.41 -16.07
C ASP A 379 4.66 0.53 -15.36
N ARG A 380 5.16 1.75 -15.11
CA ARG A 380 6.43 1.96 -14.38
C ARG A 380 6.30 1.55 -12.92
N TYR A 381 5.17 1.84 -12.28
CA TYR A 381 4.93 1.47 -10.88
C TYR A 381 4.83 -0.04 -10.70
N LEU A 382 4.11 -0.70 -11.59
CA LEU A 382 3.99 -2.16 -11.57
C LEU A 382 5.35 -2.81 -11.84
N GLY A 383 6.15 -2.24 -12.77
CA GLY A 383 7.52 -2.66 -13.04
C GLY A 383 8.45 -2.50 -11.82
N LEU A 384 8.37 -1.37 -11.12
CA LEU A 384 9.13 -1.12 -9.89
C LEU A 384 8.75 -2.13 -8.79
N GLN A 385 7.45 -2.42 -8.65
CA GLN A 385 6.95 -3.40 -7.68
C GLN A 385 7.48 -4.81 -7.97
N VAL A 386 7.46 -5.24 -9.24
CA VAL A 386 8.05 -6.53 -9.64
C VAL A 386 9.56 -6.53 -9.42
N GLY A 387 10.23 -5.40 -9.71
CA GLY A 387 11.66 -5.22 -9.44
C GLY A 387 12.01 -5.49 -7.97
N TYR A 388 11.29 -4.89 -7.02
CA TYR A 388 11.51 -5.16 -5.60
C TYR A 388 11.23 -6.61 -5.20
N LYS A 389 10.19 -7.24 -5.75
CA LYS A 389 9.94 -8.68 -5.54
C LYS A 389 11.09 -9.55 -6.05
N VAL A 390 11.66 -9.23 -7.21
CA VAL A 390 12.80 -9.95 -7.80
C VAL A 390 14.04 -9.78 -6.94
N VAL A 391 14.37 -8.55 -6.52
CA VAL A 391 15.50 -8.26 -5.61
C VAL A 391 15.35 -9.06 -4.31
N GLY A 392 14.18 -9.03 -3.69
CA GLY A 392 13.89 -9.81 -2.47
C GLY A 392 14.07 -11.32 -2.68
N THR A 393 13.61 -11.84 -3.81
CA THR A 393 13.74 -13.26 -4.17
C THR A 393 15.21 -13.66 -4.33
N ILE A 394 16.02 -12.83 -4.99
CA ILE A 394 17.46 -13.05 -5.16
C ILE A 394 18.16 -13.05 -3.79
N LEU A 395 17.85 -12.09 -2.91
CA LEU A 395 18.41 -12.02 -1.57
C LEU A 395 18.07 -13.28 -0.75
N LEU A 396 16.83 -13.78 -0.83
CA LEU A 396 16.41 -15.01 -0.15
C LEU A 396 17.10 -16.27 -0.71
N ALA A 397 17.34 -16.33 -2.02
CA ALA A 397 18.15 -17.40 -2.61
C ALA A 397 19.59 -17.38 -2.08
N ILE A 398 20.21 -16.20 -1.98
CA ILE A 398 21.56 -16.01 -1.39
C ILE A 398 21.57 -16.44 0.08
N ILE A 399 20.55 -16.07 0.86
CA ILE A 399 20.39 -16.50 2.26
C ILE A 399 20.31 -18.03 2.34
N GLY A 400 19.45 -18.66 1.53
CA GLY A 400 19.30 -20.11 1.51
C GLY A 400 20.61 -20.84 1.17
N TRP A 401 21.40 -20.29 0.25
CA TRP A 401 22.72 -20.79 -0.11
C TRP A 401 23.72 -20.63 1.04
N LYS A 402 23.76 -19.46 1.68
CA LYS A 402 24.68 -19.14 2.78
C LYS A 402 24.39 -19.95 4.05
N VAL A 403 23.11 -20.12 4.40
CA VAL A 403 22.68 -20.97 5.52
C VAL A 403 23.07 -22.43 5.29
N LYS A 404 22.93 -22.94 4.06
CA LYS A 404 23.36 -24.31 3.73
C LYS A 404 24.87 -24.53 3.92
N ARG A 405 25.70 -23.51 3.66
CA ARG A 405 27.17 -23.60 3.64
C ARG A 405 27.81 -23.35 5.00
N SER A 406 27.18 -22.58 5.89
CA SER A 406 27.78 -22.24 7.20
C SER A 406 27.53 -23.33 8.25
N LYS A 407 28.61 -23.88 8.83
CA LYS A 407 28.56 -24.93 9.86
C LYS A 407 27.96 -24.43 11.19
N GLU A 408 28.12 -23.16 11.52
CA GLU A 408 27.68 -22.56 12.78
C GLU A 408 26.15 -22.59 12.94
N TYR A 409 25.43 -22.30 11.86
CA TYR A 409 23.96 -22.35 11.82
C TYR A 409 23.43 -23.79 11.76
N ASN A 410 24.21 -24.74 11.24
CA ASN A 410 23.88 -26.16 11.31
C ASN A 410 23.95 -26.69 12.74
N VAL A 411 24.83 -26.15 13.58
CA VAL A 411 24.92 -26.51 15.00
C VAL A 411 23.76 -25.90 15.77
N GLN A 412 23.42 -24.62 15.54
CA GLN A 412 22.22 -24.02 16.15
C GLN A 412 20.91 -24.70 15.70
N GLU A 413 20.80 -25.13 14.44
CA GLU A 413 19.65 -25.91 13.96
C GLU A 413 19.56 -27.28 14.64
N LYS A 414 20.69 -27.97 14.86
CA LYS A 414 20.73 -29.23 15.61
C LYS A 414 20.39 -29.04 17.10
N ALA A 415 20.86 -27.97 17.72
CA ALA A 415 20.55 -27.66 19.12
C ALA A 415 19.06 -27.29 19.31
N ALA A 416 18.46 -26.57 18.36
CA ALA A 416 17.05 -26.20 18.39
C ALA A 416 16.08 -27.36 18.05
N GLY A 417 16.57 -28.47 17.49
CA GLY A 417 15.78 -29.68 17.25
C GLY A 417 15.88 -30.74 18.35
N LEU A 418 16.72 -30.51 19.36
CA LEU A 418 16.89 -31.36 20.55
C LEU A 418 16.13 -30.83 21.79
N VAL A 419 15.42 -29.71 21.62
CA VAL A 419 14.50 -29.08 22.59
C VAL A 419 13.13 -29.06 21.94
#